data_AF-A0A962JWW0-F1
#
_entry.id   AF-A0A962JWW0-F1
#
_cell.length_a   1.000
_cell.length_b   1.000
_cell.length_c   1.000
_cell.angle_alpha   90.00
_cell.angle_beta   90.00
_cell.angle_gamma   90.00
#
_symmetry.space_group_name_H-M   'P 1'
#
loop_
_entity.id
_entity.type
_entity.pdbx_description
1 polymer ?
#
loop_
_entity_poly.entity_id
_entity_poly.type
_entity_poly.pdbx_seq_one_letter_code
_entity_poly.pdbx_strand_id
1 'polypeptide(L)'
;MADDRCADMFSGLDEFTNTPLIGGIWCQSGNPNLKPETSTIQNIGFTWEPTGSALEGLNLSMDYQEIEYTDRIRTLSQQDTVGFQFKQFLDETGITKDGYDPTPGSATRTRADAWLALKASIPGYPIQRYPNGSVSRLFVQSANISSVWADLID
;
A
#
# COMPACT_ATOMS: atom_id res chain seq x y z
N MET A 1 -3.06 10.15 -25.75
CA MET A 1 -4.23 10.34 -24.86
C MET A 1 -3.94 11.59 -24.05
N ALA A 2 -4.88 12.53 -23.99
CA ALA A 2 -4.66 13.88 -23.47
C ALA A 2 -4.40 13.88 -21.96
N ASP A 3 -3.26 14.46 -21.56
CA ASP A 3 -2.78 14.67 -20.18
C ASP A 3 -3.60 15.81 -19.51
N ASP A 4 -4.87 15.57 -19.15
CA ASP A 4 -5.75 16.63 -18.64
C ASP A 4 -5.64 16.90 -17.12
N ARG A 5 -4.73 16.21 -16.40
CA ARG A 5 -4.55 16.38 -14.93
C ARG A 5 -3.11 16.12 -14.46
N CYS A 6 -2.15 16.77 -15.08
CA CYS A 6 -0.76 16.77 -14.60
C CYS A 6 -0.40 18.08 -13.89
N ALA A 7 0.42 18.00 -12.86
CA ALA A 7 0.97 19.16 -12.16
C ALA A 7 2.39 18.85 -11.66
N ASP A 8 3.13 19.90 -11.31
CA ASP A 8 4.48 19.74 -10.76
C ASP A 8 4.43 19.17 -9.34
N MET A 9 5.47 18.40 -9.00
CA MET A 9 5.71 17.88 -7.66
C MET A 9 6.49 18.93 -6.86
N PHE A 10 5.93 19.39 -5.75
CA PHE A 10 6.51 20.45 -4.91
C PHE A 10 7.01 19.96 -3.55
N SER A 11 6.78 18.69 -3.22
CA SER A 11 7.14 18.12 -1.92
C SER A 11 7.28 16.59 -1.99
N GLY A 12 7.85 16.02 -0.94
CA GLY A 12 8.07 14.58 -0.80
C GLY A 12 9.52 14.18 -1.08
N LEU A 13 9.83 12.94 -0.68
CA LEU A 13 11.16 12.36 -0.77
C LEU A 13 11.05 10.94 -1.31
N ASP A 14 11.94 10.62 -2.25
CA ASP A 14 12.09 9.28 -2.80
C ASP A 14 13.02 8.45 -1.92
N GLU A 15 12.50 7.42 -1.28
CA GLU A 15 13.23 6.59 -0.32
C GLU A 15 14.39 5.81 -0.96
N PHE A 16 14.32 5.53 -2.27
CA PHE A 16 15.41 4.85 -2.98
C PHE A 16 16.67 5.69 -3.08
N THR A 17 16.50 6.98 -3.37
CA THR A 17 17.61 7.89 -3.67
C THR A 17 17.88 8.88 -2.54
N ASN A 18 16.98 8.98 -1.56
CA ASN A 18 16.93 10.01 -0.54
C ASN A 18 16.93 11.43 -1.14
N THR A 19 16.38 11.59 -2.35
CA THR A 19 16.28 12.88 -3.04
C THR A 19 14.86 13.43 -2.99
N PRO A 20 14.69 14.77 -2.98
CA PRO A 20 13.37 15.38 -3.08
C PRO A 20 12.68 15.01 -4.39
N LEU A 21 11.37 14.88 -4.32
CA LEU A 21 10.48 14.72 -5.48
C LEU A 21 10.32 16.01 -6.32
N ILE A 22 10.92 17.10 -5.89
CA ILE A 22 10.81 18.41 -6.52
C ILE A 22 11.39 18.38 -7.95
N GLY A 23 10.65 18.95 -8.89
CA GLY A 23 11.03 19.01 -10.31
C GLY A 23 10.55 17.82 -11.15
N GLY A 24 9.90 16.83 -10.52
CA GLY A 24 9.10 15.82 -11.21
C GLY A 24 7.69 16.31 -11.53
N ILE A 25 6.99 15.58 -12.39
CA ILE A 25 5.58 15.83 -12.74
C ILE A 25 4.73 14.68 -12.22
N TRP A 26 3.60 14.96 -11.59
CA TRP A 26 2.60 13.95 -11.27
C TRP A 26 1.35 14.12 -12.12
N CYS A 27 0.71 13.02 -12.48
CA CYS A 27 -0.49 12.99 -13.30
C CYS A 27 -1.54 12.08 -12.67
N GLN A 28 -2.81 12.47 -12.67
CA GLN A 28 -3.88 11.53 -12.32
C GLN A 28 -4.17 10.59 -13.49
N SER A 29 -4.21 9.29 -13.23
CA SER A 29 -4.54 8.28 -14.24
C SER A 29 -5.30 7.11 -13.62
N GLY A 30 -6.04 6.36 -14.44
CA GLY A 30 -6.64 5.10 -14.00
C GLY A 30 -5.59 4.00 -13.88
N ASN A 31 -5.78 3.07 -12.95
CA ASN A 31 -4.95 1.87 -12.85
C ASN A 31 -5.69 0.67 -13.47
N PRO A 32 -5.28 0.19 -14.67
CA PRO A 32 -5.91 -0.95 -15.32
C PRO A 32 -5.63 -2.29 -14.60
N ASN A 33 -4.67 -2.31 -13.67
CA ASN A 33 -4.28 -3.49 -12.90
C ASN A 33 -4.97 -3.58 -11.52
N LEU A 34 -6.03 -2.77 -11.30
CA LEU A 34 -6.82 -2.85 -10.07
C LEU A 34 -7.47 -4.22 -9.94
N LYS A 35 -7.27 -4.84 -8.78
CA LYS A 35 -8.01 -6.03 -8.37
C LYS A 35 -9.26 -5.63 -7.59
N PRO A 36 -10.34 -6.43 -7.62
CA PRO A 36 -11.48 -6.21 -6.73
C PRO A 36 -11.05 -6.21 -5.25
N GLU A 37 -11.57 -5.27 -4.47
CA GLU A 37 -11.44 -5.28 -3.00
C GLU A 37 -12.24 -6.48 -2.45
N THR A 38 -11.63 -7.28 -1.58
CA THR A 38 -12.27 -8.49 -1.01
C THR A 38 -12.33 -8.38 0.51
N SER A 39 -13.52 -8.56 1.09
CA SER A 39 -13.71 -8.63 2.54
C SER A 39 -14.07 -10.06 2.97
N THR A 40 -13.33 -10.59 3.95
CA THR A 40 -13.68 -11.84 4.63
C THR A 40 -14.23 -11.49 6.01
N ILE A 41 -15.44 -11.92 6.30
CA ILE A 41 -16.10 -11.72 7.60
C ILE A 41 -16.23 -13.08 8.27
N GLN A 42 -15.64 -13.24 9.46
CA GLN A 42 -15.89 -14.36 10.36
C GLN A 42 -16.70 -13.87 11.56
N ASN A 43 -17.80 -14.55 11.87
CA ASN A 43 -18.63 -14.28 13.04
C ASN A 43 -18.75 -15.57 13.86
N ILE A 44 -18.42 -15.49 15.14
CA ILE A 44 -18.57 -16.56 16.13
C ILE A 44 -19.44 -16.02 17.26
N GLY A 45 -20.64 -16.56 17.42
CA GLY A 45 -21.57 -16.21 18.50
C GLY A 45 -21.74 -17.34 19.52
N PHE A 46 -21.82 -16.98 20.80
CA PHE A 46 -22.20 -17.87 21.89
C PHE A 46 -23.40 -17.29 22.62
N THR A 47 -24.45 -18.10 22.84
CA THR A 47 -25.62 -17.69 23.62
C THR A 47 -25.88 -18.72 24.71
N TRP A 48 -26.06 -18.24 25.94
CA TRP A 48 -26.39 -19.06 27.10
C TRP A 48 -27.65 -18.55 27.78
N GLU A 49 -28.64 -19.44 27.87
CA GLU A 49 -29.92 -19.20 28.55
C GLU A 49 -30.14 -20.31 29.60
N PRO A 50 -29.86 -20.07 30.89
CA PRO A 50 -30.10 -21.05 31.94
C PRO A 50 -31.61 -21.30 32.18
N THR A 51 -32.01 -22.57 32.15
CA THR A 51 -33.36 -23.03 32.51
C THR A 51 -33.37 -23.57 33.94
N GLY A 52 -33.57 -22.69 34.92
CA GLY A 52 -33.68 -23.06 36.34
C GLY A 52 -34.09 -21.89 37.23
N SER A 53 -34.87 -22.17 38.28
CA SER A 53 -35.59 -21.20 39.13
C SER A 53 -34.74 -20.13 39.83
N ALA A 54 -33.41 -20.24 39.82
CA ALA A 54 -32.50 -19.26 40.41
C ALA A 54 -31.95 -18.23 39.40
N LEU A 55 -32.01 -18.53 38.09
CA LEU A 55 -31.47 -17.70 37.00
C LEU A 55 -32.44 -17.60 35.81
N GLU A 56 -33.71 -17.96 36.03
CA GLU A 56 -34.76 -17.93 35.01
C GLU A 56 -34.93 -16.50 34.49
N GLY A 57 -34.69 -16.30 33.19
CA GLY A 57 -34.73 -15.00 32.53
C GLY A 57 -33.37 -14.31 32.33
N LEU A 58 -32.25 -14.92 32.74
CA LEU A 58 -30.91 -14.46 32.36
C LEU A 58 -30.61 -14.90 30.90
N ASN A 59 -30.20 -13.97 30.04
CA ASN A 59 -29.65 -14.27 28.71
C ASN A 59 -28.26 -13.64 28.62
N LEU A 60 -27.26 -14.46 28.30
CA LEU A 60 -25.91 -14.01 28.03
C LEU A 60 -25.59 -14.32 26.56
N SER A 61 -25.43 -13.29 25.74
CA SER A 61 -24.88 -13.39 24.39
C SER A 61 -23.47 -12.82 24.35
N MET A 62 -22.58 -13.48 23.62
CA MET A 62 -21.25 -12.97 23.31
C MET A 62 -20.98 -13.23 21.83
N ASP A 63 -20.75 -12.15 21.07
CA ASP A 63 -20.49 -12.23 19.64
C ASP A 63 -19.07 -11.70 19.36
N TYR A 64 -18.24 -12.55 18.73
CA TYR A 64 -16.92 -12.18 18.23
C TYR A 64 -16.99 -12.06 16.71
N GLN A 65 -16.63 -10.89 16.18
CA GLN A 65 -16.57 -10.65 14.75
C GLN A 65 -15.17 -10.22 14.32
N GLU A 66 -14.62 -10.93 13.34
CA GLU A 66 -13.38 -10.58 12.66
C GLU A 66 -13.72 -10.15 11.22
N ILE A 67 -13.29 -8.94 10.85
CA ILE A 67 -13.45 -8.43 9.48
C ILE A 67 -12.06 -8.17 8.91
N GLU A 68 -11.66 -8.96 7.92
CA GLU A 68 -10.44 -8.76 7.16
C GLU A 68 -10.77 -8.03 5.85
N TYR A 69 -10.32 -6.79 5.72
CA TYR A 69 -10.37 -6.07 4.44
C TYR A 69 -9.07 -6.31 3.68
N THR A 70 -9.09 -7.09 2.61
CA THR A 70 -7.93 -7.27 1.73
C THR A 70 -8.05 -6.37 0.50
N ASP A 71 -6.92 -5.84 0.01
CA ASP A 71 -6.85 -5.11 -1.26
C ASP A 71 -7.69 -3.81 -1.33
N ARG A 72 -7.72 -3.02 -0.25
CA ARG A 72 -8.45 -1.73 -0.22
C ARG A 72 -8.01 -0.82 -1.35
N ILE A 73 -8.97 -0.31 -2.13
CA ILE A 73 -8.65 0.60 -3.24
C ILE A 73 -8.57 2.04 -2.72
N ARG A 74 -7.37 2.63 -2.72
CA ARG A 74 -7.18 4.05 -2.42
C ARG A 74 -6.40 4.76 -3.50
N THR A 75 -6.79 6.01 -3.78
CA THR A 75 -5.97 6.93 -4.55
C THR A 75 -4.79 7.37 -3.69
N LEU A 76 -3.58 7.01 -4.11
CA LEU A 76 -2.35 7.30 -3.39
C LEU A 76 -1.94 8.76 -3.60
N SER A 77 -1.37 9.42 -2.57
CA SER A 77 -0.66 10.68 -2.80
C SER A 77 0.67 10.42 -3.53
N GLN A 78 1.38 11.50 -3.93
CA GLN A 78 2.71 11.39 -4.52
C GLN A 78 3.69 10.65 -3.59
N GLN A 79 3.70 11.03 -2.31
CA GLN A 79 4.53 10.38 -1.30
C GLN A 79 4.11 8.93 -1.07
N ASP A 80 2.81 8.65 -0.99
CA ASP A 80 2.33 7.28 -0.80
C ASP A 80 2.68 6.39 -1.99
N THR A 81 2.71 6.94 -3.20
CA THR A 81 3.02 6.19 -4.42
C THR A 81 4.49 5.75 -4.45
N VAL A 82 5.43 6.65 -4.15
CA VAL A 82 6.86 6.28 -4.05
C VAL A 82 7.15 5.40 -2.83
N GLY A 83 6.50 5.68 -1.70
CA GLY A 83 6.62 4.87 -0.49
C GLY A 83 6.07 3.46 -0.66
N PHE A 84 4.98 3.30 -1.43
CA PHE A 84 4.44 2.00 -1.78
C PHE A 84 5.37 1.21 -2.69
N GLN A 85 5.98 1.86 -3.69
CA GLN A 85 7.02 1.23 -4.51
C GLN A 85 8.21 0.76 -3.66
N PHE A 86 8.66 1.60 -2.72
CA PHE A 86 9.75 1.23 -1.83
C PHE A 86 9.37 0.06 -0.92
N LYS A 87 8.15 0.06 -0.36
CA LYS A 87 7.62 -1.06 0.41
C LYS A 87 7.59 -2.35 -0.42
N GLN A 88 7.09 -2.31 -1.66
CA GLN A 88 7.10 -3.48 -2.55
C GLN A 88 8.51 -4.01 -2.78
N PHE A 89 9.50 -3.13 -2.97
CA PHE A 89 10.89 -3.54 -3.07
C PHE A 89 11.38 -4.25 -1.80
N LEU A 90 11.12 -3.71 -0.61
CA LEU A 90 11.50 -4.34 0.65
C LEU A 90 10.84 -5.72 0.81
N ASP A 91 9.53 -5.81 0.53
CA ASP A 91 8.75 -7.04 0.64
C ASP A 91 9.24 -8.11 -0.37
N GLU A 92 9.54 -7.74 -1.62
CA GLU A 92 10.01 -8.66 -2.67
C GLU A 92 11.47 -9.09 -2.49
N THR A 93 12.31 -8.24 -1.91
CA THR A 93 13.77 -8.51 -1.79
C THR A 93 14.22 -9.01 -0.43
N GLY A 94 13.35 -8.90 0.58
CA GLY A 94 13.63 -9.23 1.99
C GLY A 94 14.58 -8.25 2.67
N ILE A 95 14.89 -7.11 2.06
CA ILE A 95 15.70 -6.06 2.68
C ILE A 95 14.84 -5.32 3.72
N THR A 96 15.36 -5.10 4.92
CA THR A 96 14.68 -4.27 5.92
C THR A 96 14.91 -2.79 5.63
N LYS A 97 13.98 -1.93 6.04
CA LYS A 97 14.12 -0.48 5.85
C LYS A 97 15.42 0.07 6.44
N ASP A 98 15.78 -0.35 7.65
CA ASP A 98 17.01 0.08 8.32
C ASP A 98 18.28 -0.52 7.68
N GLY A 99 18.14 -1.65 6.98
CA GLY A 99 19.22 -2.28 6.24
C GLY A 99 19.46 -1.71 4.86
N TYR A 100 18.62 -0.77 4.39
CA TYR A 100 18.76 -0.15 3.08
C TYR A 100 19.69 1.06 3.13
N ASP A 101 20.80 1.01 2.40
CA ASP A 101 21.68 2.15 2.15
C ASP A 101 21.35 2.79 0.77
N PRO A 102 20.86 4.05 0.72
CA PRO A 102 20.52 4.74 -0.53
C PRO A 102 21.75 5.19 -1.35
N THR A 103 22.97 5.08 -0.80
CA THR A 103 24.21 5.54 -1.44
C THR A 103 24.48 4.81 -2.77
N PRO A 104 24.67 5.52 -3.90
CA PRO A 104 25.01 4.88 -5.18
C PRO A 104 26.23 3.97 -5.07
N GLY A 105 26.08 2.72 -5.54
CA GLY A 105 27.12 1.70 -5.47
C GLY A 105 27.14 0.87 -4.18
N SER A 106 26.31 1.19 -3.18
CA SER A 106 26.06 0.26 -2.06
C SER A 106 25.40 -1.02 -2.57
N ALA A 107 25.62 -2.16 -1.89
CA ALA A 107 25.05 -3.44 -2.33
C ALA A 107 23.52 -3.41 -2.39
N THR A 108 22.86 -2.78 -1.41
CA THR A 108 21.39 -2.64 -1.38
C THR A 108 20.90 -1.67 -2.44
N ARG A 109 21.65 -0.60 -2.72
CA ARG A 109 21.29 0.34 -3.78
C ARG A 109 21.41 -0.28 -5.16
N THR A 110 22.47 -1.05 -5.43
CA THR A 110 22.60 -1.78 -6.71
C THR A 110 21.48 -2.80 -6.90
N ARG A 111 21.04 -3.49 -5.83
CA ARG A 111 19.86 -4.37 -5.88
C ARG A 111 18.58 -3.59 -6.19
N ALA A 112 18.41 -2.42 -5.58
CA ALA A 112 17.29 -1.54 -5.87
C ALA A 112 17.29 -1.04 -7.32
N ASP A 113 18.43 -0.60 -7.84
CA ASP A 113 18.54 -0.11 -9.22
C ASP A 113 18.20 -1.23 -10.22
N ALA A 114 18.66 -2.46 -9.98
CA ALA A 114 18.30 -3.63 -10.79
C ALA A 114 16.79 -3.94 -10.72
N TRP A 115 16.20 -3.87 -9.52
CA TRP A 115 14.76 -4.08 -9.34
C TRP A 115 13.93 -2.99 -10.03
N LEU A 116 14.34 -1.72 -9.91
CA LEU A 116 13.70 -0.59 -10.56
C LEU A 116 13.78 -0.70 -12.08
N ALA A 117 14.90 -1.17 -12.64
CA ALA A 117 15.03 -1.43 -14.08
C ALA A 117 14.03 -2.49 -14.56
N LEU A 118 13.79 -3.55 -13.78
CA LEU A 118 12.76 -4.54 -14.09
C LEU A 118 11.36 -3.91 -14.04
N LYS A 119 11.04 -3.13 -13.00
CA LYS A 119 9.71 -2.50 -12.90
C LYS A 119 9.47 -1.46 -14.01
N ALA A 120 10.49 -0.71 -14.41
CA ALA A 120 10.41 0.25 -15.51
C ALA A 120 10.10 -0.41 -16.87
N SER A 121 10.39 -1.70 -17.03
CA SER A 121 10.05 -2.46 -18.23
C SER A 121 8.57 -2.88 -18.30
N ILE A 122 7.83 -2.78 -17.19
CA ILE A 122 6.41 -3.14 -17.13
C ILE A 122 5.58 -2.02 -17.80
N PRO A 123 4.82 -2.32 -18.88
CA PRO A 123 3.94 -1.35 -19.49
C PRO A 123 2.92 -0.79 -18.50
N GLY A 124 2.79 0.54 -18.45
CA GLY A 124 1.85 1.22 -17.55
C GLY A 124 2.30 1.29 -16.08
N TYR A 125 3.56 1.01 -15.78
CA TYR A 125 4.11 1.16 -14.43
C TYR A 125 3.99 2.63 -13.97
N PRO A 126 3.50 2.90 -12.74
CA PRO A 126 3.07 4.23 -12.34
C PRO A 126 4.22 5.21 -12.05
N ILE A 127 5.47 4.76 -12.00
CA ILE A 127 6.61 5.62 -11.65
C ILE A 127 7.66 5.53 -12.75
N GLN A 128 7.99 6.68 -13.33
CA GLN A 128 9.08 6.86 -14.27
C GLN A 128 10.21 7.62 -13.58
N ARG A 129 11.44 7.21 -13.87
CA ARG A 129 12.66 7.75 -13.26
C ARG A 129 13.63 8.24 -14.34
N TYR A 130 14.43 9.24 -14.00
CA TYR A 130 15.58 9.65 -14.80
C TYR A 130 16.71 8.62 -14.68
N PRO A 131 17.73 8.66 -15.57
CA PRO A 131 18.88 7.75 -15.50
C PRO A 131 19.70 7.83 -14.19
N ASN A 132 19.62 8.95 -13.47
CA ASN A 132 20.24 9.13 -12.15
C ASN A 132 19.43 8.50 -11.00
N GLY A 133 18.27 7.88 -11.31
CA GLY A 133 17.37 7.23 -10.37
C GLY A 133 16.32 8.14 -9.75
N SER A 134 16.39 9.48 -9.91
CA SER A 134 15.39 10.38 -9.35
C SER A 134 14.06 10.27 -10.11
N VAL A 135 12.94 10.54 -9.42
CA VAL A 135 11.61 10.43 -10.02
C VAL A 135 11.41 11.54 -11.04
N SER A 136 11.00 11.18 -12.27
CA SER A 136 10.72 12.13 -13.36
C SER A 136 9.23 12.36 -13.55
N ARG A 137 8.46 11.27 -13.57
CA ARG A 137 7.01 11.32 -13.71
C ARG A 137 6.35 10.27 -12.83
N LEU A 138 5.27 10.67 -12.18
CA LEU A 138 4.48 9.80 -11.32
C LEU A 138 3.02 9.82 -11.78
N PHE A 139 2.43 8.65 -11.94
CA PHE A 139 1.01 8.50 -12.18
C PHE A 139 0.35 8.17 -10.85
N VAL A 140 -0.35 9.15 -10.29
CA VAL A 140 -1.23 8.94 -9.16
C VAL A 140 -2.40 8.13 -9.67
N GLN A 141 -2.45 6.88 -9.25
CA GLN A 141 -3.52 5.96 -9.58
C GLN A 141 -4.05 5.32 -8.31
N SER A 142 -5.27 4.78 -8.37
CA SER A 142 -5.77 3.96 -7.27
C SER A 142 -4.99 2.63 -7.26
N ALA A 143 -4.60 2.19 -6.07
CA ALA A 143 -3.89 0.92 -5.88
C ALA A 143 -4.57 0.11 -4.78
N ASN A 144 -4.49 -1.22 -4.89
CA ASN A 144 -4.84 -2.13 -3.81
C ASN A 144 -3.77 -2.00 -2.71
N ILE A 145 -4.15 -1.46 -1.56
CA ILE A 145 -3.31 -1.36 -0.37
C ILE A 145 -3.77 -2.35 0.71
N SER A 146 -2.80 -2.93 1.41
CA SER A 146 -2.98 -4.04 2.36
C SER A 146 -3.85 -3.70 3.59
N SER A 147 -4.28 -4.77 4.26
CA SER A 147 -5.37 -4.92 5.21
C SER A 147 -5.31 -4.14 6.53
N VAL A 148 -6.50 -3.85 7.07
CA VAL A 148 -6.74 -3.29 8.41
C VAL A 148 -7.57 -4.30 9.19
N TRP A 149 -7.12 -4.63 10.40
CA TRP A 149 -7.84 -5.46 11.37
C TRP A 149 -8.76 -4.57 12.21
N ALA A 150 -10.03 -4.93 12.32
CA ALA A 150 -10.96 -4.31 13.24
C ALA A 150 -11.58 -5.40 14.13
N ASP A 151 -11.16 -5.43 15.39
CA ASP A 151 -11.75 -6.27 16.42
C ASP A 151 -12.93 -5.52 17.05
N LEU A 152 -14.12 -6.14 17.04
CA LEU A 152 -15.30 -5.68 17.75
C LEU A 152 -15.67 -6.74 18.80
N ILE A 153 -15.80 -6.29 20.04
CA ILE A 153 -16.34 -7.06 21.16
C ILE A 153 -17.56 -6.28 21.65
N ASP A 154 -18.74 -6.89 21.61
CA ASP A 154 -20.00 -6.37 22.15
C ASP A 154 -20.65 -7.43 23.05
#